data_AF-A0A317QFV5-F1
#
_entry.id   AF-A0A317QFV5-F1
#
_cell.length_a   1.000
_cell.length_b   1.000
_cell.length_c   1.000
_cell.angle_alpha   90.00
_cell.angle_beta   90.00
_cell.angle_gamma   90.00
#
_symmetry.space_group_name_H-M   'P 1'
#
loop_
_entity.id
_entity.type
_entity.pdbx_description
1 polymer ?
#
loop_
_entity_poly.entity_id
_entity_poly.type
_entity_poly.pdbx_seq_one_letter_code
_entity_poly.pdbx_strand_id
1 'polypeptide(L)'
;MSDQYGWQAARWPAPAPTTPAPVGARPGQATAAAVLAFVQAGLFLLLVLVVTIASVVGDGPGSEVGIAVLVTLAACALAGFDLLGGTWLLRGTGRTMLLVTSCVEAGLLGLLFLVALVDVSTGNPVDPGGDALGLVVVLLLLAVPVVRLVLVLQPRVAAWVAGRQRTRTGPPVWAPHLGQWVPGPAPAATSTAAAVATLVPVGVLALVATVALAVSGSSTVVVDDFGTGYTGSGVPSDPPSPGDADFDVRFDGDARDCHDGDMAACDDLYVETPVGDPYEEYGSTCGGRLDDETYGDCVRIFGPTD
;
A
#
# COMPACT_ATOMS: atom_id res chain seq x y z
N MET A 1 -89.21 1.97 20.24
CA MET A 1 -87.98 1.76 21.03
C MET A 1 -86.90 1.43 20.04
N SER A 2 -86.11 2.45 19.72
CA SER A 2 -85.06 2.41 18.71
C SER A 2 -83.82 1.79 19.35
N ASP A 3 -83.43 0.61 18.90
CA ASP A 3 -82.10 0.07 19.16
C ASP A 3 -81.09 0.87 18.32
N GLN A 4 -80.82 2.09 18.78
CA GLN A 4 -79.99 3.09 18.11
C GLN A 4 -78.48 2.85 18.33
N TYR A 5 -78.12 1.75 18.99
CA TYR A 5 -76.75 1.33 19.18
C TYR A 5 -76.51 0.06 18.36
N GLY A 6 -76.32 0.23 17.05
CA GLY A 6 -75.93 -0.82 16.12
C GLY A 6 -74.54 -1.37 16.44
N TRP A 7 -74.42 -2.09 17.55
CA TRP A 7 -73.26 -2.91 17.88
C TRP A 7 -73.23 -4.08 16.91
N GLN A 8 -72.52 -3.90 15.80
CA GLN A 8 -72.11 -5.02 14.96
C GLN A 8 -71.38 -6.01 15.85
N ALA A 9 -71.92 -7.23 15.97
CA ALA A 9 -71.29 -8.32 16.69
C ALA A 9 -69.82 -8.38 16.27
N ALA A 10 -68.93 -8.07 17.21
CA ALA A 10 -67.51 -7.96 16.98
C ALA A 10 -67.02 -9.27 16.37
N ARG A 11 -66.81 -9.28 15.04
CA ARG A 11 -66.04 -10.33 14.38
C ARG A 11 -64.67 -10.27 15.02
N TRP A 12 -64.39 -11.25 15.88
CA TRP A 12 -63.06 -11.45 16.43
C TRP A 12 -62.07 -11.40 15.26
N PRO A 13 -61.06 -10.49 15.30
CA PRO A 13 -60.07 -10.43 14.23
C PRO A 13 -59.41 -11.81 14.13
N ALA A 14 -59.23 -12.28 12.89
CA ALA A 14 -58.57 -13.54 12.62
C ALA A 14 -57.24 -13.62 13.42
N PRO A 15 -56.90 -14.77 14.01
CA PRO A 15 -55.67 -14.92 14.77
C PRO A 15 -54.49 -14.44 13.93
N ALA A 16 -53.60 -13.65 14.55
CA ALA A 16 -52.45 -13.11 13.85
C ALA A 16 -51.65 -14.26 13.21
N PRO A 17 -51.23 -14.12 11.94
CA PRO A 17 -50.42 -15.13 11.29
C PRO A 17 -49.13 -15.38 12.08
N THR A 18 -48.60 -16.59 11.98
CA THR A 18 -47.39 -17.03 12.69
C THR A 18 -46.26 -16.02 12.55
N THR A 19 -45.62 -15.68 13.68
CA THR A 19 -44.45 -14.79 13.73
C THR A 19 -43.38 -15.27 12.76
N PRO A 20 -42.72 -14.37 12.01
CA PRO A 20 -41.64 -14.75 11.11
C PRO A 20 -40.54 -15.48 11.88
N ALA A 21 -39.98 -16.52 11.26
CA ALA A 21 -38.96 -17.38 11.87
C ALA A 21 -37.75 -16.56 12.36
N PRO A 22 -37.12 -16.96 13.47
CA PRO A 22 -35.94 -16.29 14.02
C PRO A 22 -34.82 -16.20 12.99
N VAL A 23 -34.03 -15.12 13.07
CA VAL A 23 -32.88 -14.89 12.17
C VAL A 23 -31.94 -16.09 12.25
N GLY A 24 -31.65 -16.69 11.09
CA GLY A 24 -30.76 -17.84 10.99
C GLY A 24 -29.39 -17.60 11.61
N ALA A 25 -28.73 -18.68 12.04
CA ALA A 25 -27.38 -18.65 12.58
C ALA A 25 -26.41 -17.89 11.64
N ARG A 26 -25.40 -17.25 12.23
CA ARG A 26 -24.38 -16.50 11.45
C ARG A 26 -23.70 -17.47 10.46
N PRO A 27 -23.62 -17.13 9.17
CA PRO A 27 -22.95 -17.98 8.20
C PRO A 27 -21.44 -18.03 8.49
N GLY A 28 -20.85 -19.23 8.43
CA GLY A 28 -19.40 -19.42 8.65
C GLY A 28 -18.51 -18.62 7.69
N GLN A 29 -19.04 -18.29 6.50
CA GLN A 29 -18.36 -17.41 5.53
C GLN A 29 -18.15 -15.99 6.07
N ALA A 30 -19.11 -15.44 6.82
CA ALA A 30 -18.97 -14.11 7.40
C ALA A 30 -17.95 -14.08 8.54
N THR A 31 -17.85 -15.16 9.33
CA THR A 31 -16.80 -15.28 10.35
C THR A 31 -15.43 -15.46 9.72
N ALA A 32 -15.31 -16.29 8.68
CA ALA A 32 -14.04 -16.48 7.96
C ALA A 32 -13.53 -15.16 7.34
N ALA A 33 -14.41 -14.41 6.67
CA ALA A 33 -14.06 -13.11 6.09
C ALA A 33 -13.57 -12.10 7.15
N ALA A 34 -14.23 -12.05 8.31
CA ALA A 34 -13.82 -11.17 9.41
C ALA A 34 -12.47 -11.59 10.01
N VAL A 35 -12.22 -12.90 10.17
CA VAL A 35 -10.94 -13.42 10.65
C VAL A 35 -9.81 -13.06 9.68
N LEU A 36 -10.00 -13.24 8.37
CA LEU A 36 -9.02 -12.84 7.36
C LEU A 36 -8.71 -11.33 7.42
N ALA A 37 -9.73 -10.48 7.64
CA ALA A 37 -9.52 -9.05 7.84
C ALA A 37 -8.62 -8.76 9.06
N PHE A 38 -8.84 -9.46 10.18
CA PHE A 38 -8.01 -9.29 11.38
C PHE A 38 -6.58 -9.80 11.19
N VAL A 39 -6.40 -10.90 10.48
CA VAL A 39 -5.07 -11.43 10.14
C VAL A 39 -4.31 -10.44 9.25
N GLN A 40 -4.97 -9.91 8.21
CA GLN A 40 -4.36 -8.93 7.31
C GLN A 40 -3.97 -7.65 8.04
N ALA A 41 -4.85 -7.13 8.90
CA ALA A 41 -4.53 -5.99 9.75
C ALA A 41 -3.31 -6.25 10.64
N GLY A 42 -3.19 -7.45 11.22
CA GLY A 42 -2.03 -7.87 11.98
C GLY A 42 -0.75 -7.89 11.15
N LEU A 43 -0.81 -8.38 9.90
CA LEU A 43 0.33 -8.39 8.98
C LEU A 43 0.77 -6.96 8.60
N PHE A 44 -0.16 -6.05 8.35
CA PHE A 44 0.18 -4.64 8.08
C PHE A 44 0.83 -3.96 9.29
N LEU A 45 0.34 -4.21 10.51
CA LEU A 45 0.95 -3.66 11.72
C LEU A 45 2.34 -4.27 11.98
N LEU A 46 2.54 -5.56 11.67
CA LEU A 46 3.86 -6.18 11.73
C LEU A 46 4.82 -5.56 10.72
N LEU A 47 4.37 -5.31 9.48
CA LEU A 47 5.16 -4.61 8.46
C LEU A 47 5.58 -3.21 8.94
N VAL A 48 4.65 -2.44 9.51
CA VAL A 48 4.93 -1.12 10.11
C VAL A 48 6.02 -1.22 11.17
N LEU A 49 5.93 -2.21 12.06
CA LEU A 49 6.94 -2.43 13.11
C LEU A 49 8.32 -2.72 12.50
N VAL A 50 8.39 -3.59 11.50
CA VAL A 50 9.65 -3.94 10.81
C VAL A 50 10.26 -2.71 10.13
N VAL A 51 9.46 -1.96 9.36
CA VAL A 51 9.92 -0.72 8.69
C VAL A 51 10.41 0.30 9.71
N THR A 52 9.69 0.45 10.83
CA THR A 52 10.09 1.38 11.89
C THR A 52 11.41 0.96 12.53
N ILE A 53 11.59 -0.32 12.86
CA ILE A 53 12.86 -0.84 13.41
C ILE A 53 13.99 -0.63 12.40
N ALA A 54 13.80 -0.98 11.14
CA ALA A 54 14.79 -0.77 10.09
C ALA A 54 15.18 0.71 9.97
N SER A 55 14.21 1.62 10.01
CA SER A 55 14.47 3.07 9.96
C SER A 55 15.22 3.62 11.18
N VAL A 56 15.11 2.98 12.34
CA VAL A 56 15.83 3.37 13.57
C VAL A 56 17.24 2.78 13.61
N VAL A 57 17.45 1.61 12.99
CA VAL A 57 18.75 0.90 12.99
C VAL A 57 19.63 1.31 11.81
N GLY A 58 19.07 1.85 10.73
CA GLY A 58 19.85 2.33 9.58
C GLY A 58 20.59 3.63 9.89
N ASP A 59 21.92 3.62 9.78
CA ASP A 59 22.80 4.77 10.07
C ASP A 59 22.87 5.82 8.93
N GLY A 60 21.98 5.76 7.93
CA GLY A 60 22.02 6.61 6.73
C GLY A 60 21.13 7.87 6.84
N PRO A 61 21.70 9.09 6.76
CA PRO A 61 20.93 10.32 6.83
C PRO A 61 20.29 10.69 5.47
N GLY A 62 18.96 10.83 5.43
CA GLY A 62 18.35 12.00 4.79
C GLY A 62 17.24 11.81 3.75
N SER A 63 17.29 10.82 2.85
CA SER A 63 16.38 10.79 1.69
C SER A 63 15.19 9.82 1.81
N GLU A 64 15.31 8.72 2.56
CA GLU A 64 14.27 7.66 2.56
C GLU A 64 13.17 7.81 3.63
N VAL A 65 13.35 8.72 4.59
CA VAL A 65 12.42 8.87 5.73
C VAL A 65 11.01 9.23 5.28
N GLY A 66 10.88 10.03 4.21
CA GLY A 66 9.58 10.45 3.67
C GLY A 66 8.74 9.27 3.16
N ILE A 67 9.36 8.37 2.39
CA ILE A 67 8.66 7.20 1.83
C ILE A 67 8.29 6.23 2.95
N ALA A 68 9.22 5.93 3.86
CA ALA A 68 8.97 5.02 4.98
C ALA A 68 7.80 5.50 5.88
N VAL A 69 7.72 6.80 6.16
CA VAL A 69 6.61 7.41 6.92
C VAL A 69 5.28 7.27 6.17
N LEU A 70 5.26 7.56 4.85
CA LEU A 70 4.05 7.44 4.04
C LEU A 70 3.54 6.00 3.98
N VAL A 71 4.43 5.03 3.75
CA VAL A 71 4.11 3.59 3.74
C VAL A 71 3.55 3.17 5.11
N THR A 72 4.18 3.64 6.18
CA THR A 72 3.75 3.34 7.56
C THR A 72 2.34 3.87 7.84
N LEU A 73 2.06 5.13 7.47
CA LEU A 73 0.75 5.74 7.65
C LEU A 73 -0.34 5.03 6.82
N ALA A 74 -0.03 4.68 5.57
CA ALA A 74 -0.94 3.96 4.69
C ALA A 74 -1.27 2.55 5.25
N ALA A 75 -0.26 1.80 5.68
CA ALA A 75 -0.44 0.47 6.28
C ALA A 75 -1.27 0.53 7.57
N CYS A 76 -1.01 1.51 8.45
CA CYS A 76 -1.81 1.76 9.65
C CYS A 76 -3.28 2.08 9.32
N ALA A 77 -3.52 2.91 8.31
CA ALA A 77 -4.87 3.26 7.88
C ALA A 77 -5.63 2.02 7.37
N LEU A 78 -5.03 1.25 6.47
CA LEU A 78 -5.62 0.01 5.94
C LEU A 78 -5.92 -1.01 7.05
N ALA A 79 -4.98 -1.23 7.97
CA ALA A 79 -5.20 -2.07 9.14
C ALA A 79 -6.42 -1.61 9.97
N GLY A 80 -6.56 -0.30 10.20
CA GLY A 80 -7.72 0.29 10.86
C GLY A 80 -9.04 0.00 10.14
N PHE A 81 -9.07 0.14 8.81
CA PHE A 81 -10.26 -0.17 8.00
C PHE A 81 -10.64 -1.64 8.04
N ASP A 82 -9.65 -2.53 8.06
CA ASP A 82 -9.87 -3.97 8.17
C ASP A 82 -10.46 -4.37 9.52
N LEU A 83 -9.91 -3.83 10.61
CA LEU A 83 -10.46 -4.05 11.96
C LEU A 83 -11.91 -3.55 12.05
N LEU A 84 -12.18 -2.34 11.55
CA LEU A 84 -13.52 -1.77 11.54
C LEU A 84 -14.48 -2.55 10.63
N GLY A 85 -14.06 -2.89 9.42
CA GLY A 85 -14.84 -3.65 8.45
C GLY A 85 -15.19 -5.06 8.96
N GLY A 86 -14.22 -5.76 9.54
CA GLY A 86 -14.42 -7.07 10.16
C GLY A 86 -15.39 -7.02 11.34
N THR A 87 -15.23 -6.04 12.26
CA THR A 87 -16.15 -5.87 13.39
C THR A 87 -17.57 -5.49 12.96
N TRP A 88 -17.73 -4.63 11.94
CA TRP A 88 -19.02 -4.25 11.38
C TRP A 88 -19.72 -5.44 10.73
N LEU A 89 -18.98 -6.25 9.97
CA LEU A 89 -19.52 -7.47 9.38
C LEU A 89 -20.03 -8.42 10.46
N LEU A 90 -19.25 -8.66 11.53
CA LEU A 90 -19.68 -9.52 12.65
C LEU A 90 -20.91 -8.95 13.37
N ARG A 91 -21.01 -7.62 13.51
CA ARG A 91 -22.19 -6.96 14.07
C ARG A 91 -23.39 -6.95 13.10
N GLY A 92 -23.24 -7.41 11.86
CA GLY A 92 -24.26 -7.37 10.83
C GLY A 92 -24.81 -5.95 10.61
N THR A 93 -23.99 -4.92 10.87
CA THR A 93 -24.32 -3.51 10.59
C THR A 93 -24.29 -3.24 9.10
N GLY A 94 -23.33 -3.85 8.39
CA GLY A 94 -23.16 -3.73 6.96
C GLY A 94 -21.94 -4.52 6.48
N ARG A 95 -21.85 -4.73 5.17
CA ARG A 95 -20.69 -5.35 4.52
C ARG A 95 -19.93 -4.41 3.58
N THR A 96 -20.46 -3.21 3.34
CA THR A 96 -19.95 -2.25 2.36
C THR A 96 -18.54 -1.80 2.69
N MET A 97 -18.27 -1.47 3.95
CA MET A 97 -16.94 -1.04 4.41
C MET A 97 -15.89 -2.10 4.09
N LEU A 98 -16.12 -3.36 4.48
CA LEU A 98 -15.16 -4.43 4.21
C LEU A 98 -14.99 -4.73 2.71
N LEU A 99 -16.05 -4.62 1.91
CA LEU A 99 -15.95 -4.74 0.45
C LEU A 99 -15.05 -3.66 -0.15
N VAL A 100 -15.27 -2.40 0.21
CA VAL A 100 -14.48 -1.27 -0.31
C VAL A 100 -13.02 -1.43 0.08
N THR A 101 -12.73 -1.72 1.35
CA THR A 101 -11.37 -1.94 1.84
C THR A 101 -10.70 -3.12 1.13
N SER A 102 -11.40 -4.25 0.97
CA SER A 102 -10.86 -5.41 0.25
C SER A 102 -10.54 -5.12 -1.21
N CYS A 103 -11.39 -4.35 -1.90
CA CYS A 103 -11.15 -3.93 -3.28
C CYS A 103 -9.94 -3.00 -3.38
N VAL A 104 -9.85 -2.01 -2.49
CA VAL A 104 -8.71 -1.08 -2.45
C VAL A 104 -7.42 -1.85 -2.21
N GLU A 105 -7.36 -2.69 -1.18
CA GLU A 105 -6.17 -3.50 -0.88
C GLU A 105 -5.76 -4.42 -2.02
N ALA A 106 -6.71 -5.14 -2.63
CA ALA A 106 -6.41 -6.01 -3.76
C ALA A 106 -5.87 -5.21 -4.96
N GLY A 107 -6.41 -4.00 -5.20
CA GLY A 107 -5.90 -3.10 -6.23
C GLY A 107 -4.48 -2.60 -5.93
N LEU A 108 -4.22 -2.16 -4.69
CA LEU A 108 -2.92 -1.69 -4.24
C LEU A 108 -1.84 -2.78 -4.33
N LEU A 109 -2.12 -3.95 -3.75
CA LEU A 109 -1.18 -5.08 -3.73
C LEU A 109 -1.03 -5.69 -5.12
N GLY A 110 -2.07 -5.68 -5.96
CA GLY A 110 -2.00 -6.11 -7.34
C GLY A 110 -1.13 -5.19 -8.19
N LEU A 111 -1.25 -3.87 -8.01
CA LEU A 111 -0.38 -2.89 -8.68
C LEU A 111 1.08 -3.06 -8.22
N LEU A 112 1.31 -3.18 -6.91
CA LEU A 112 2.65 -3.41 -6.35
C LEU A 112 3.27 -4.69 -6.91
N PHE A 113 2.49 -5.78 -7.01
CA PHE A 113 2.94 -7.04 -7.61
C PHE A 113 3.33 -6.87 -9.08
N LEU A 114 2.53 -6.11 -9.85
CA LEU A 114 2.83 -5.86 -11.27
C LEU A 114 4.11 -5.03 -11.44
N VAL A 115 4.31 -4.00 -10.62
CA VAL A 115 5.55 -3.19 -10.64
C VAL A 115 6.75 -4.08 -10.33
N ALA A 116 6.71 -4.82 -9.23
CA ALA A 116 7.80 -5.74 -8.85
C ALA A 116 8.07 -6.80 -9.94
N LEU A 117 7.02 -7.28 -10.62
CA LEU A 117 7.16 -8.24 -11.71
C LEU A 117 7.83 -7.60 -12.93
N VAL A 118 7.48 -6.36 -13.27
CA VAL A 118 8.12 -5.61 -14.35
C VAL A 118 9.60 -5.40 -14.02
N ASP A 119 9.92 -4.91 -12.83
CA ASP A 119 11.30 -4.66 -12.40
C ASP A 119 12.17 -5.92 -12.53
N VAL A 120 11.68 -7.06 -12.03
CA VAL A 120 12.37 -8.36 -12.16
C VAL A 120 12.49 -8.82 -13.61
N SER A 121 11.55 -8.45 -14.48
CA SER A 121 11.59 -8.82 -15.90
C SER A 121 12.48 -7.92 -16.75
N THR A 122 12.68 -6.66 -16.35
CA THR A 122 13.44 -5.65 -17.12
C THR A 122 14.85 -5.40 -16.60
N GLY A 123 15.12 -5.65 -15.31
CA GLY A 123 16.42 -5.40 -14.67
C GLY A 123 17.34 -6.61 -14.63
N ASN A 124 18.66 -6.37 -14.59
CA ASN A 124 19.61 -7.32 -14.02
C ASN A 124 19.31 -7.37 -12.50
N PRO A 125 18.88 -8.51 -11.94
CA PRO A 125 18.54 -8.58 -10.53
C PRO A 125 19.77 -8.23 -9.68
N VAL A 126 19.67 -7.16 -8.89
CA VAL A 126 20.74 -6.76 -7.95
C VAL A 126 20.92 -7.85 -6.89
N ASP A 127 19.83 -8.52 -6.53
CA ASP A 127 19.83 -9.76 -5.73
C ASP A 127 18.66 -10.68 -6.15
N PRO A 128 18.92 -11.71 -6.98
CA PRO A 128 17.86 -12.61 -7.46
C PRO A 128 17.16 -13.38 -6.32
N GLY A 129 17.80 -13.54 -5.16
CA GLY A 129 17.20 -14.15 -3.99
C GLY A 129 16.22 -13.21 -3.29
N GLY A 130 16.62 -11.96 -3.07
CA GLY A 130 15.79 -10.91 -2.50
C GLY A 130 14.55 -10.61 -3.33
N ASP A 131 14.72 -10.44 -4.64
CA ASP A 131 13.64 -10.07 -5.56
C ASP A 131 12.55 -11.14 -5.66
N ALA A 132 12.95 -12.42 -5.76
CA ALA A 132 12.02 -13.53 -5.80
C ALA A 132 11.24 -13.68 -4.47
N LEU A 133 11.91 -13.48 -3.34
CA LEU A 133 11.26 -13.51 -2.03
C LEU A 133 10.28 -12.35 -1.87
N GLY A 134 10.64 -11.15 -2.34
CA GLY A 134 9.76 -9.99 -2.38
C GLY A 134 8.47 -10.26 -3.17
N LEU A 135 8.59 -10.80 -4.38
CA LEU A 135 7.43 -11.20 -5.21
C LEU A 135 6.52 -12.21 -4.51
N VAL A 136 7.10 -13.24 -3.87
CA VAL A 136 6.34 -14.25 -3.13
C VAL A 136 5.59 -13.62 -1.96
N VAL A 137 6.22 -12.73 -1.20
CA VAL A 137 5.58 -12.03 -0.08
C VAL A 137 4.41 -11.17 -0.56
N VAL A 138 4.59 -10.37 -1.63
CA VAL A 138 3.52 -9.54 -2.18
C VAL A 138 2.37 -10.40 -2.70
N LEU A 139 2.65 -11.51 -3.36
CA LEU A 139 1.63 -12.45 -3.85
C LEU A 139 0.81 -13.06 -2.70
N LEU A 140 1.48 -13.47 -1.61
CA LEU A 140 0.80 -13.99 -0.41
C LEU A 140 -0.08 -12.93 0.25
N LEU A 141 0.41 -11.69 0.35
CA LEU A 141 -0.37 -10.56 0.88
C LEU A 141 -1.58 -10.25 -0.01
N LEU A 142 -1.46 -10.38 -1.34
CA LEU A 142 -2.54 -10.17 -2.30
C LEU A 142 -3.64 -11.25 -2.22
N ALA A 143 -3.27 -12.50 -1.93
CA ALA A 143 -4.22 -13.60 -1.87
C ALA A 143 -5.32 -13.38 -0.79
N VAL A 144 -4.95 -12.79 0.35
CA VAL A 144 -5.85 -12.58 1.50
C VAL A 144 -7.05 -11.67 1.17
N PRO A 145 -6.88 -10.41 0.68
CA PRO A 145 -8.00 -9.54 0.36
C PRO A 145 -8.86 -10.08 -0.80
N VAL A 146 -8.28 -10.85 -1.73
CA VAL A 146 -9.04 -11.51 -2.82
C VAL A 146 -9.96 -12.59 -2.25
N VAL A 147 -9.45 -13.50 -1.41
CA VAL A 147 -10.28 -14.53 -0.76
C VAL A 147 -11.35 -13.88 0.12
N ARG A 148 -10.98 -12.83 0.87
CA ARG A 148 -11.90 -12.05 1.68
C ARG A 148 -13.03 -11.45 0.84
N LEU A 149 -12.72 -10.84 -0.31
CA LEU A 149 -13.69 -10.28 -1.23
C LEU A 149 -14.68 -11.34 -1.72
N VAL A 150 -14.18 -12.50 -2.15
CA VAL A 150 -15.01 -13.64 -2.61
C VAL A 150 -15.98 -14.12 -1.52
N LEU A 151 -15.52 -14.20 -0.26
CA LEU A 151 -16.35 -14.61 0.87
C LEU A 151 -17.45 -13.58 1.20
N VAL A 152 -17.14 -12.28 1.15
CA VAL A 152 -18.09 -11.21 1.47
C VAL A 152 -19.14 -11.03 0.37
N LEU A 153 -18.79 -11.34 -0.88
CA LEU A 153 -19.70 -11.29 -2.03
C LEU A 153 -20.72 -12.43 -2.05
N GLN A 154 -20.54 -13.49 -1.24
CA GLN A 154 -21.45 -14.64 -1.22
C GLN A 154 -22.91 -14.23 -0.93
N PRO A 155 -23.90 -14.77 -1.66
CA PRO A 155 -25.32 -14.46 -1.46
C PRO A 155 -25.82 -14.77 -0.05
N ARG A 156 -25.25 -15.79 0.60
CA ARG A 156 -25.58 -16.17 1.99
C ARG A 156 -25.22 -15.07 2.98
N VAL A 157 -24.07 -14.43 2.81
CA VAL A 157 -23.63 -13.30 3.63
C VAL A 157 -24.54 -12.09 3.38
N ALA A 158 -24.87 -11.81 2.11
CA ALA A 158 -25.79 -10.74 1.74
C ALA A 158 -27.17 -10.89 2.40
N ALA A 159 -27.76 -12.08 2.29
CA ALA A 159 -29.06 -12.40 2.86
C ALA A 159 -29.05 -12.30 4.39
N TRP A 160 -27.96 -12.75 5.04
CA TRP A 160 -27.81 -12.65 6.49
C TRP A 160 -27.71 -11.20 6.97
N VAL A 161 -26.89 -10.35 6.33
CA VAL A 161 -26.78 -8.92 6.68
C VAL A 161 -28.12 -8.22 6.48
N ALA A 162 -28.80 -8.48 5.37
CA ALA A 162 -30.12 -7.90 5.10
C ALA A 162 -31.16 -8.35 6.14
N GLY A 163 -31.13 -9.61 6.58
CA GLY A 163 -31.99 -10.13 7.64
C GLY A 163 -31.75 -9.42 8.98
N ARG A 164 -30.49 -9.20 9.37
CA ARG A 164 -30.14 -8.45 10.59
C ARG A 164 -30.60 -6.99 10.55
N GLN A 165 -30.48 -6.34 9.40
CA GLN A 165 -30.93 -4.96 9.25
C GLN A 165 -32.44 -4.84 9.46
N ARG A 166 -33.22 -5.79 8.93
CA ARG A 166 -34.68 -5.85 9.17
C ARG A 166 -35.04 -6.05 10.64
N THR A 167 -34.27 -6.84 11.40
CA THR A 167 -34.55 -6.98 12.84
C THR A 167 -34.25 -5.72 13.64
N ARG A 168 -33.36 -4.85 13.17
CA ARG A 168 -33.09 -3.56 13.84
C ARG A 168 -34.17 -2.53 13.63
N THR A 169 -34.94 -2.61 12.55
CA THR A 169 -36.10 -1.73 12.30
C THR A 169 -37.31 -2.09 13.17
N GLY A 170 -37.10 -2.84 14.26
CA GLY A 170 -38.15 -3.36 15.13
C GLY A 170 -38.82 -4.61 14.55
N PRO A 171 -39.48 -5.41 15.41
CA PRO A 171 -40.35 -6.47 14.91
C PRO A 171 -41.42 -5.84 14.00
N PRO A 172 -41.83 -6.52 12.92
CA PRO A 172 -42.95 -6.03 12.13
C PRO A 172 -44.18 -5.94 13.04
N VAL A 173 -44.96 -4.88 12.87
CA VAL A 173 -46.19 -4.66 13.63
C VAL A 173 -47.36 -5.01 12.70
N TRP A 174 -48.27 -5.85 13.17
CA TRP A 174 -49.47 -6.17 12.41
C TRP A 174 -50.34 -4.91 12.31
N ALA A 175 -50.65 -4.48 11.08
CA ALA A 175 -51.53 -3.34 10.81
C ALA A 175 -52.92 -3.87 10.44
N PRO A 176 -53.89 -3.92 11.38
CA PRO A 176 -55.17 -4.58 11.14
C PRO A 176 -55.97 -3.94 10.00
N HIS A 177 -55.85 -2.61 9.86
CA HIS A 177 -56.53 -1.84 8.82
C HIS A 177 -56.03 -2.13 7.41
N LEU A 178 -54.80 -2.64 7.26
CA LEU A 178 -54.24 -3.04 5.96
C LEU A 178 -54.30 -4.56 5.74
N GLY A 179 -54.62 -5.34 6.77
CA GLY A 179 -54.54 -6.79 6.71
C GLY A 179 -53.13 -7.31 6.36
N GLN A 180 -52.08 -6.56 6.70
CA GLN A 180 -50.69 -6.93 6.42
C GLN A 180 -49.74 -6.54 7.55
N TRP A 181 -48.57 -7.17 7.58
CA TRP A 181 -47.46 -6.79 8.45
C TRP A 181 -46.76 -5.57 7.87
N VAL A 182 -46.61 -4.53 8.69
CA VAL A 182 -45.90 -3.30 8.31
C VAL A 182 -44.58 -3.25 9.10
N PRO A 183 -43.47 -2.78 8.49
CA PRO A 183 -42.23 -2.57 9.23
C PRO A 183 -42.47 -1.72 10.49
N GLY A 184 -41.87 -2.09 11.61
CA GLY A 184 -41.90 -1.27 12.82
C GLY A 184 -41.28 0.12 12.55
N PRO A 185 -41.65 1.15 13.34
CA PRO A 185 -41.01 2.45 13.23
C PRO A 185 -39.50 2.28 13.42
N ALA A 186 -38.73 2.63 12.39
CA ALA A 186 -37.28 2.54 12.46
C ALA A 186 -36.79 3.42 13.62
N PRO A 187 -35.85 2.95 14.47
CA PRO A 187 -35.20 3.83 15.43
C PRO A 187 -34.55 5.00 14.65
N ALA A 188 -34.60 6.21 15.21
CA ALA A 188 -34.09 7.43 14.58
C ALA A 188 -32.76 7.14 13.88
N ALA A 189 -32.76 7.23 12.54
CA ALA A 189 -31.63 6.85 11.72
C ALA A 189 -30.41 7.65 12.19
N THR A 190 -29.44 6.96 12.78
CA THR A 190 -28.11 7.54 12.97
C THR A 190 -27.59 7.79 11.56
N SER A 191 -27.55 9.06 11.17
CA SER A 191 -27.43 9.46 9.77
C SER A 191 -26.28 8.74 9.06
N THR A 192 -26.61 8.09 7.95
CA THR A 192 -25.67 7.46 7.01
C THR A 192 -24.62 8.44 6.48
N ALA A 193 -24.85 9.75 6.63
CA ALA A 193 -23.89 10.81 6.37
C ALA A 193 -22.56 10.61 7.14
N ALA A 194 -22.59 10.08 8.36
CA ALA A 194 -21.38 9.85 9.15
C ALA A 194 -20.51 8.69 8.61
N ALA A 195 -21.09 7.73 7.88
CA ALA A 195 -20.36 6.59 7.33
C ALA A 195 -19.79 6.85 5.93
N VAL A 196 -20.41 7.77 5.17
CA VAL A 196 -19.88 8.20 3.86
C VAL A 196 -18.81 9.29 4.03
N ALA A 197 -18.95 10.16 5.04
CA ALA A 197 -17.96 11.19 5.36
C ALA A 197 -16.58 10.64 5.78
N THR A 198 -16.50 9.39 6.25
CA THR A 198 -15.23 8.76 6.62
C THR A 198 -14.54 8.02 5.47
N LEU A 199 -15.27 7.63 4.41
CA LEU A 199 -14.70 6.88 3.28
C LEU A 199 -14.08 7.78 2.21
N VAL A 200 -14.59 9.00 2.04
CA VAL A 200 -14.05 9.99 1.09
C VAL A 200 -12.59 10.38 1.39
N PRO A 201 -12.23 10.83 2.62
CA PRO A 201 -10.85 11.22 2.90
C PRO A 201 -9.88 10.04 2.82
N VAL A 202 -10.35 8.82 3.08
CA VAL A 202 -9.55 7.59 3.01
C VAL A 202 -9.31 7.14 1.59
N GLY A 203 -10.35 7.20 0.74
CA GLY A 203 -10.21 6.98 -0.69
C GLY A 203 -9.28 8.01 -1.31
N VAL A 204 -9.38 9.28 -0.89
CA VAL A 204 -8.46 10.33 -1.33
C VAL A 204 -7.04 10.09 -0.81
N LEU A 205 -6.84 9.71 0.46
CA LEU A 205 -5.50 9.46 1.00
C LEU A 205 -4.84 8.23 0.36
N ALA A 206 -5.61 7.16 0.14
CA ALA A 206 -5.13 5.96 -0.54
C ALA A 206 -4.83 6.25 -2.01
N LEU A 207 -5.72 7.00 -2.70
CA LEU A 207 -5.49 7.45 -4.07
C LEU A 207 -4.24 8.32 -4.16
N VAL A 208 -4.08 9.31 -3.26
CA VAL A 208 -2.92 10.20 -3.20
C VAL A 208 -1.66 9.41 -2.88
N ALA A 209 -1.69 8.42 -1.98
CA ALA A 209 -0.56 7.54 -1.70
C ALA A 209 -0.21 6.68 -2.93
N THR A 210 -1.19 6.11 -3.64
CA THR A 210 -0.92 5.38 -4.90
C THR A 210 -0.41 6.27 -6.00
N VAL A 211 -0.95 7.47 -6.16
CA VAL A 211 -0.49 8.41 -7.16
C VAL A 211 0.89 8.89 -6.78
N ALA A 212 1.19 9.12 -5.50
CA ALA A 212 2.53 9.46 -5.02
C ALA A 212 3.52 8.30 -5.24
N LEU A 213 3.13 7.04 -4.99
CA LEU A 213 3.98 5.87 -5.28
C LEU A 213 4.16 5.63 -6.78
N ALA A 214 3.11 5.81 -7.58
CA ALA A 214 3.17 5.69 -9.03
C ALA A 214 3.98 6.84 -9.65
N VAL A 215 3.88 8.06 -9.12
CA VAL A 215 4.66 9.23 -9.58
C VAL A 215 6.10 9.20 -9.07
N SER A 216 6.37 8.61 -7.89
CA SER A 216 7.74 8.35 -7.44
C SER A 216 8.39 7.20 -8.20
N GLY A 217 7.63 6.26 -8.76
CA GLY A 217 8.12 5.27 -9.71
C GLY A 217 8.09 5.70 -11.18
N SER A 218 7.38 6.78 -11.53
CA SER A 218 7.29 7.25 -12.91
C SER A 218 7.02 8.75 -12.99
N SER A 219 8.05 9.49 -13.37
CA SER A 219 8.06 10.94 -13.60
C SER A 219 8.25 11.81 -12.35
N THR A 220 9.39 11.63 -11.67
CA THR A 220 10.23 12.82 -11.61
C THR A 220 10.69 13.08 -13.04
N VAL A 221 10.20 14.18 -13.61
CA VAL A 221 10.98 14.93 -14.60
C VAL A 221 12.19 15.44 -13.83
N VAL A 222 13.15 14.55 -13.60
CA VAL A 222 14.54 14.88 -13.43
C VAL A 222 15.07 14.83 -14.85
N VAL A 223 15.18 16.00 -15.46
CA VAL A 223 16.29 16.19 -16.38
C VAL A 223 17.50 16.24 -15.45
N ASP A 224 18.41 15.29 -15.63
CA ASP A 224 19.71 15.10 -14.94
C ASP A 224 19.67 14.54 -13.51
N ASP A 225 19.65 13.20 -13.39
CA ASP A 225 20.72 12.43 -12.74
C ASP A 225 20.23 10.99 -12.44
N PHE A 226 20.86 10.00 -13.06
CA PHE A 226 20.59 8.59 -12.76
C PHE A 226 21.23 8.28 -11.41
N GLY A 227 20.44 8.39 -10.33
CA GLY A 227 20.83 8.04 -8.97
C GLY A 227 21.16 6.56 -8.81
N THR A 228 22.34 6.15 -9.25
CA THR A 228 23.19 5.28 -8.45
C THR A 228 23.49 6.02 -7.15
N GLY A 229 23.35 5.39 -5.98
CA GLY A 229 23.38 6.05 -4.67
C GLY A 229 24.73 6.64 -4.23
N TYR A 230 25.46 7.29 -5.12
CA TYR A 230 26.70 7.99 -4.85
C TYR A 230 26.41 9.43 -4.44
N THR A 231 27.07 9.91 -3.40
CA THR A 231 27.08 11.32 -3.03
C THR A 231 28.24 12.03 -3.73
N GLY A 232 28.11 13.32 -4.04
CA GLY A 232 29.18 14.06 -4.70
C GLY A 232 28.79 15.48 -5.08
N SER A 233 29.79 16.32 -5.34
CA SER A 233 29.56 17.68 -5.81
C SER A 233 29.31 17.78 -7.32
N GLY A 234 29.67 16.73 -8.07
CA GLY A 234 29.69 16.73 -9.54
C GLY A 234 30.79 17.59 -10.17
N VAL A 235 31.52 18.35 -9.35
CA VAL A 235 32.65 19.19 -9.75
C VAL A 235 33.93 18.36 -9.62
N PRO A 236 34.81 18.33 -10.65
CA PRO A 236 36.04 17.57 -10.55
C PRO A 236 36.99 18.24 -9.56
N SER A 237 37.82 17.45 -8.88
CA SER A 237 38.92 17.93 -8.05
C SER A 237 40.23 17.90 -8.85
N ASP A 238 41.19 18.76 -8.51
CA ASP A 238 42.47 18.80 -9.22
C ASP A 238 43.24 17.46 -9.03
N PRO A 239 43.78 16.85 -10.11
CA PRO A 239 44.61 15.64 -10.00
C PRO A 239 45.99 15.95 -9.39
N PRO A 240 46.74 14.93 -8.92
CA PRO A 240 48.11 15.12 -8.43
C PRO A 240 49.00 15.82 -9.45
N SER A 241 49.74 16.84 -9.02
CA SER A 241 50.56 17.71 -9.87
C SER A 241 52.05 17.36 -9.80
N PRO A 242 52.91 17.75 -10.77
CA PRO A 242 54.34 17.41 -10.78
C PRO A 242 55.17 17.84 -9.55
N GLY A 243 54.62 18.68 -8.68
CA GLY A 243 55.22 19.09 -7.41
C GLY A 243 54.85 18.21 -6.22
N ASP A 244 53.88 17.31 -6.38
CA ASP A 244 53.35 16.47 -5.31
C ASP A 244 54.15 15.17 -5.15
N ALA A 245 54.16 14.64 -3.92
CA ALA A 245 54.93 13.45 -3.58
C ALA A 245 54.42 12.19 -4.31
N ASP A 246 53.12 12.17 -4.62
CA ASP A 246 52.41 11.04 -5.21
C ASP A 246 52.23 11.18 -6.73
N PHE A 247 52.93 12.13 -7.36
CA PHE A 247 52.85 12.35 -8.80
C PHE A 247 53.53 11.22 -9.58
N ASP A 248 52.81 10.69 -10.57
CA ASP A 248 53.36 9.75 -11.54
C ASP A 248 53.00 10.19 -12.97
N VAL A 249 54.04 10.50 -13.74
CA VAL A 249 53.92 10.94 -15.13
C VAL A 249 53.22 9.92 -16.04
N ARG A 250 53.18 8.64 -15.65
CA ARG A 250 52.50 7.58 -16.41
C ARG A 250 50.98 7.76 -16.42
N PHE A 251 50.42 8.24 -15.31
CA PHE A 251 48.96 8.36 -15.10
C PHE A 251 48.44 9.80 -15.25
N ASP A 252 49.35 10.78 -15.28
CA ASP A 252 49.05 12.21 -15.44
C ASP A 252 48.27 12.53 -16.74
N GLY A 253 48.41 11.72 -17.79
CA GLY A 253 47.59 11.85 -19.01
C GLY A 253 46.11 11.59 -18.72
N ASP A 254 45.80 10.36 -18.32
CA ASP A 254 44.42 9.91 -18.11
C ASP A 254 43.75 10.65 -16.95
N ALA A 255 44.50 11.06 -15.92
CA ALA A 255 43.97 11.88 -14.83
C ALA A 255 43.53 13.27 -15.30
N ARG A 256 44.24 13.88 -16.26
CA ARG A 256 43.84 15.17 -16.85
C ARG A 256 42.63 15.01 -17.77
N ASP A 257 42.59 13.95 -18.58
CA ASP A 257 41.44 13.67 -19.44
C ASP A 257 40.19 13.36 -18.60
N CYS A 258 40.34 12.60 -17.52
CA CYS A 258 39.30 12.34 -16.52
C CYS A 258 38.79 13.64 -15.85
N HIS A 259 39.70 14.50 -15.41
CA HIS A 259 39.37 15.82 -14.86
C HIS A 259 38.54 16.66 -15.86
N ASP A 260 38.97 16.67 -17.12
CA ASP A 260 38.35 17.44 -18.19
C ASP A 260 37.00 16.87 -18.64
N GLY A 261 36.66 15.68 -18.15
CA GLY A 261 35.33 15.10 -18.22
C GLY A 261 35.26 13.78 -18.98
N ASP A 262 36.38 13.28 -19.53
CA ASP A 262 36.38 11.98 -20.20
C ASP A 262 36.25 10.85 -19.17
N MET A 263 35.03 10.37 -19.01
CA MET A 263 34.71 9.32 -18.04
C MET A 263 35.34 7.98 -18.40
N ALA A 264 35.66 7.73 -19.68
CA ALA A 264 36.38 6.53 -20.07
C ALA A 264 37.82 6.59 -19.58
N ALA A 265 38.45 7.76 -19.61
CA ALA A 265 39.76 7.96 -19.02
C ALA A 265 39.75 7.77 -17.49
N CYS A 266 38.67 8.14 -16.79
CA CYS A 266 38.53 7.83 -15.35
C CYS A 266 38.49 6.32 -15.09
N ASP A 267 37.74 5.57 -15.92
CA ASP A 267 37.61 4.12 -15.80
C ASP A 267 38.93 3.41 -16.12
N ASP A 268 39.60 3.83 -17.20
CA ASP A 268 40.91 3.32 -17.57
C ASP A 268 41.96 3.63 -16.48
N LEU A 269 41.96 4.86 -15.94
CA LEU A 269 42.83 5.26 -14.85
C LEU A 269 42.66 4.37 -13.62
N TYR A 270 41.43 4.06 -13.22
CA TYR A 270 41.16 3.14 -12.11
C TYR A 270 41.72 1.73 -12.37
N VAL A 271 41.57 1.22 -13.60
CA VAL A 271 42.00 -0.15 -13.95
C VAL A 271 43.52 -0.28 -14.07
N GLU A 272 44.19 0.75 -14.56
CA GLU A 272 45.63 0.73 -14.84
C GLU A 272 46.52 1.03 -13.63
N THR A 273 45.95 1.70 -12.63
CA THR A 273 46.68 2.11 -11.41
C THR A 273 46.80 0.96 -10.41
N PRO A 274 47.90 0.90 -9.62
CA PRO A 274 48.04 -0.10 -8.57
C PRO A 274 47.03 0.11 -7.43
N VAL A 275 46.64 -0.98 -6.77
CA VAL A 275 45.76 -0.89 -5.59
C VAL A 275 46.40 -0.07 -4.47
N GLY A 276 45.65 0.91 -3.96
CA GLY A 276 46.05 1.88 -2.94
C GLY A 276 46.83 3.08 -3.47
N ASP A 277 46.92 3.25 -4.79
CA ASP A 277 47.55 4.41 -5.42
C ASP A 277 46.57 5.61 -5.44
N PRO A 278 47.01 6.85 -5.18
CA PRO A 278 46.13 8.02 -5.22
C PRO A 278 45.42 8.23 -6.57
N TYR A 279 46.03 7.78 -7.68
CA TYR A 279 45.36 7.83 -8.98
C TYR A 279 44.26 6.77 -9.12
N GLU A 280 44.33 5.64 -8.40
CA GLU A 280 43.26 4.65 -8.31
C GLU A 280 42.04 5.26 -7.62
N GLU A 281 42.24 5.91 -6.47
CA GLU A 281 41.17 6.59 -5.72
C GLU A 281 40.58 7.76 -6.53
N TYR A 282 41.41 8.49 -7.26
CA TYR A 282 40.96 9.57 -8.13
C TYR A 282 40.09 9.05 -9.29
N GLY A 283 40.49 7.95 -9.93
CA GLY A 283 39.70 7.28 -10.98
C GLY A 283 38.41 6.68 -10.44
N SER A 284 38.47 6.04 -9.26
CA SER A 284 37.30 5.41 -8.64
C SER A 284 36.22 6.43 -8.24
N THR A 285 36.60 7.68 -7.96
CA THR A 285 35.69 8.79 -7.63
C THR A 285 35.28 9.64 -8.85
N CYS A 286 35.56 9.16 -10.06
CA CYS A 286 35.31 9.86 -11.34
C CYS A 286 35.93 11.26 -11.38
N GLY A 287 37.19 11.37 -10.94
CA GLY A 287 37.94 12.61 -10.84
C GLY A 287 37.49 13.48 -9.66
N GLY A 288 37.08 12.85 -8.55
CA GLY A 288 36.56 13.52 -7.36
C GLY A 288 35.17 14.16 -7.50
N ARG A 289 34.44 13.82 -8.56
CA ARG A 289 33.04 14.27 -8.74
C ARG A 289 32.10 13.59 -7.74
N LEU A 290 32.46 12.39 -7.32
CA LEU A 290 31.77 11.58 -6.33
C LEU A 290 32.61 11.46 -5.06
N ASP A 291 31.96 11.41 -3.90
CA ASP A 291 32.57 11.13 -2.60
C ASP A 291 32.77 9.62 -2.39
N ASP A 292 32.05 8.79 -3.16
CA ASP A 292 32.06 7.34 -3.09
C ASP A 292 32.88 6.71 -4.23
N GLU A 293 33.54 5.59 -3.95
CA GLU A 293 34.24 4.80 -4.97
C GLU A 293 33.25 4.03 -5.86
N THR A 294 33.46 4.12 -7.16
CA THR A 294 32.65 3.47 -8.21
C THR A 294 33.32 2.25 -8.84
N TYR A 295 34.58 2.00 -8.49
CA TYR A 295 35.39 0.89 -9.01
C TYR A 295 35.50 0.87 -10.56
N GLY A 296 35.62 2.05 -11.17
CA GLY A 296 35.82 2.21 -12.62
C GLY A 296 34.54 2.01 -13.43
N ASP A 297 33.44 2.60 -12.96
CA ASP A 297 32.13 2.52 -13.60
C ASP A 297 31.58 3.92 -13.97
N CYS A 298 32.47 4.90 -14.11
CA CYS A 298 32.21 6.30 -14.37
C CYS A 298 31.51 6.52 -15.72
N VAL A 299 31.87 5.79 -16.79
CA VAL A 299 31.16 5.87 -18.07
C VAL A 299 29.71 5.44 -17.94
N ARG A 300 29.42 4.44 -17.10
CA ARG A 300 28.03 4.01 -16.88
C ARG A 300 27.24 5.06 -16.10
N ILE A 301 27.89 5.77 -15.18
CA ILE A 301 27.25 6.75 -14.29
C ILE A 301 27.02 8.08 -15.03
N PHE A 302 28.06 8.66 -15.61
CA PHE A 302 28.03 9.98 -16.26
C PHE A 302 27.78 9.93 -17.76
N GLY A 303 27.88 8.73 -18.38
CA GLY A 303 27.77 8.54 -19.82
C GLY A 303 29.13 8.63 -20.55
N PRO A 304 29.22 8.14 -21.80
CA PRO A 304 30.39 8.33 -22.63
C PRO A 304 30.52 9.81 -23.03
N THR A 305 31.75 10.30 -23.14
CA THR A 305 32.02 11.60 -23.76
C THR A 305 32.24 11.44 -25.27
N ASP A 306 31.72 12.38 -26.05
CA ASP A 306 31.87 12.46 -27.51
C ASP A 306 33.03 13.39 -27.93
#